data_AF-A0A8E0VID8-F1
#
_entry.id   AF-A0A8E0VID8-F1
#
_cell.length_a   1.000
_cell.length_b   1.000
_cell.length_c   1.000
_cell.angle_alpha   90.00
_cell.angle_beta   90.00
_cell.angle_gamma   90.00
#
_symmetry.space_group_name_H-M   'P 1'
#
loop_
_entity.id
_entity.type
_entity.pdbx_description
1 polymer ?
#
loop_
_entity_poly.entity_id
_entity_poly.type
_entity_poly.pdbx_seq_one_letter_code
_entity_poly.pdbx_strand_id
1 'polypeptide(L)'
;MAQACDLVHASSWLPLVRATAIGWIPLAQHTLPKPIALKDGVSPNAASTVADQKAIINVSGQRFEVSKSSLNRYPHTLLGSDEKDYFYDENVGEYYFDRDPEIFRHILTYYRCGHLHYPKKECVMQYEDELSYFRIAPEALGDCCYEDYHDSKRENSERLLEEKSVTKEASDIPKDFRSRLWHAFENPEFSTTAIVIYYVTGFFIAVSVFANITETIPCGPEPGLLKQRACGDRYVDAFFCLDTACVVIFTIEYCARMYAAPNRWKFFITVMSIIDVVAILPFYIGLLMPDNKVSEKRFTTTGFVSSRNNQKS
;
A
#
# COMPACT_ATOMS: atom_id res chain seq x y z
N MET A 1 5.45 -23.61 38.51
CA MET A 1 4.90 -24.18 37.26
C MET A 1 5.25 -23.25 36.10
N ALA A 2 6.46 -23.37 35.56
CA ALA A 2 7.00 -22.52 34.51
C ALA A 2 7.49 -23.35 33.31
N GLN A 3 6.77 -24.42 32.94
CA GLN A 3 7.27 -25.43 32.00
C GLN A 3 6.47 -25.52 30.69
N ALA A 4 5.61 -24.54 30.40
CA ALA A 4 4.73 -24.58 29.22
C ALA A 4 5.06 -23.57 28.11
N CYS A 5 5.99 -22.62 28.31
CA CYS A 5 6.32 -21.60 27.29
C CYS A 5 7.70 -21.76 26.63
N ASP A 6 8.55 -22.71 27.04
CA ASP A 6 9.89 -22.94 26.46
C ASP A 6 9.93 -23.88 25.25
N LEU A 7 8.76 -24.32 24.73
CA LEU A 7 8.71 -25.38 23.71
C LEU A 7 8.85 -24.88 22.25
N VAL A 8 9.06 -23.58 22.03
CA VAL A 8 9.16 -23.02 20.66
C VAL A 8 10.62 -22.81 20.21
N HIS A 9 11.60 -22.85 21.11
CA HIS A 9 13.00 -22.54 20.76
C HIS A 9 13.93 -23.75 20.49
N ALA A 10 13.42 -24.99 20.57
CA ALA A 10 14.21 -26.21 20.36
C ALA A 10 13.80 -26.96 19.08
N SER A 11 13.61 -26.25 17.96
CA SER A 11 13.08 -26.83 16.70
C SER A 11 14.14 -27.35 15.73
N SER A 12 15.44 -27.23 16.01
CA SER A 12 16.51 -27.65 15.08
C SER A 12 17.27 -28.93 15.44
N TRP A 13 17.10 -29.49 16.65
CA TRP A 13 17.87 -30.66 17.12
C TRP A 13 17.03 -31.90 17.48
N LEU A 14 15.69 -31.82 17.41
CA LEU A 14 14.78 -32.94 17.70
C LEU A 14 14.99 -34.21 16.87
N PRO A 15 15.42 -34.16 15.58
CA PRO A 15 15.73 -35.37 14.82
C PRO A 15 17.01 -36.07 15.31
N LEU A 16 18.00 -35.32 15.81
CA LEU A 16 19.29 -35.86 16.24
C LEU A 16 19.22 -36.50 17.64
N VAL A 17 18.43 -35.91 18.54
CA VAL A 17 18.21 -36.44 19.91
C VAL A 17 17.35 -37.72 19.90
N ARG A 18 16.43 -37.86 18.94
CA ARG A 18 15.67 -39.12 18.76
C ARG A 18 16.51 -40.25 18.15
N ALA A 19 17.51 -39.92 17.33
CA ALA A 19 18.37 -40.93 16.70
C ALA A 19 19.38 -41.57 17.67
N THR A 20 19.79 -40.87 18.73
CA THR A 20 20.75 -41.42 19.73
C THR A 20 20.09 -42.23 20.84
N ALA A 21 18.77 -42.11 21.04
CA ALA A 21 18.04 -42.81 22.10
C ALA A 21 17.71 -44.29 21.78
N ILE A 22 17.93 -44.75 20.55
CA ILE A 22 17.58 -46.14 20.13
C ILE A 22 18.78 -47.10 20.28
N GLY A 23 20.00 -46.59 20.44
CA GLY A 23 21.22 -47.40 20.47
C GLY A 23 21.64 -48.00 21.83
N TRP A 24 20.98 -47.63 22.93
CA TRP A 24 21.40 -48.00 24.30
C TRP A 24 20.33 -48.71 25.13
N ILE A 25 19.22 -49.10 24.51
CA ILE A 25 18.07 -49.69 25.20
C ILE A 25 18.35 -51.08 25.85
N PRO A 26 19.30 -51.95 25.42
CA PRO A 26 19.44 -53.25 26.06
C PRO A 26 20.45 -53.36 27.23
N LEU A 27 20.92 -52.27 27.86
CA LEU A 27 21.90 -52.36 28.97
C LEU A 27 21.54 -51.69 30.30
N ALA A 28 20.33 -51.13 30.45
CA ALA A 28 19.89 -50.59 31.76
C ALA A 28 19.18 -51.66 32.60
N GLN A 29 19.92 -52.62 33.16
CA GLN A 29 19.41 -53.59 34.15
C GLN A 29 19.45 -53.10 35.60
N HIS A 30 19.52 -51.78 35.84
CA HIS A 30 19.40 -51.23 37.18
C HIS A 30 18.00 -50.67 37.40
N THR A 31 17.29 -51.23 38.38
CA THR A 31 16.04 -50.66 38.89
C THR A 31 16.31 -49.24 39.37
N LEU A 32 15.43 -48.32 38.98
CA LEU A 32 15.44 -46.93 39.47
C LEU A 32 15.43 -46.95 41.01
N PRO A 33 16.29 -46.16 41.68
CA PRO A 33 16.25 -46.07 43.14
C PRO A 33 14.87 -45.55 43.54
N LYS A 34 14.24 -46.24 44.50
CA LYS A 34 12.94 -45.83 45.05
C LYS A 34 13.05 -44.40 45.57
N PRO A 35 12.01 -43.55 45.40
CA PRO A 35 12.04 -42.20 45.93
C PRO A 35 12.31 -42.26 47.42
N ILE A 36 13.26 -41.45 47.88
CA ILE A 36 13.58 -41.29 49.29
C ILE A 36 12.30 -40.77 49.95
N ALA A 37 11.63 -41.63 50.71
CA ALA A 37 10.66 -41.21 51.69
C ALA A 37 11.45 -40.42 52.75
N LEU A 38 11.36 -39.09 52.69
CA LEU A 38 11.88 -38.24 53.75
C LEU A 38 11.08 -38.55 55.02
N LYS A 39 11.77 -39.24 55.94
CA LYS A 39 11.32 -39.47 57.31
C LYS A 39 11.04 -38.15 57.99
N ASP A 40 9.91 -38.13 58.68
CA ASP A 40 9.56 -37.14 59.69
C ASP A 40 10.71 -36.87 60.66
N GLY A 41 10.89 -35.59 60.99
CA GLY A 41 11.58 -35.19 62.22
C GLY A 41 12.96 -34.57 62.06
N VAL A 42 13.04 -33.40 61.41
CA VAL A 42 13.85 -32.26 61.89
C VAL A 42 13.14 -30.99 61.42
N SER A 43 12.89 -30.05 62.33
CA SER A 43 12.32 -28.73 62.03
C SER A 43 13.44 -27.75 61.64
N PRO A 44 13.42 -27.18 60.42
CA PRO A 44 14.03 -25.89 60.16
C PRO A 44 12.92 -24.84 59.99
N ASN A 45 13.04 -23.75 60.72
CA ASN A 45 12.14 -22.61 60.64
C ASN A 45 11.96 -22.09 59.19
N ALA A 46 10.70 -22.03 58.77
CA ALA A 46 10.10 -21.04 57.87
C ALA A 46 10.82 -20.71 56.56
N ALA A 47 10.88 -21.66 55.63
CA ALA A 47 10.65 -21.33 54.23
C ALA A 47 9.16 -21.60 53.95
N SER A 48 8.32 -20.59 54.20
CA SER A 48 6.95 -20.62 53.71
C SER A 48 7.00 -20.80 52.19
N THR A 49 6.62 -21.96 51.70
CA THR A 49 6.06 -22.09 50.36
C THR A 49 4.80 -21.24 50.34
N VAL A 50 4.97 -19.92 50.14
CA VAL A 50 3.86 -18.99 49.92
C VAL A 50 3.18 -19.49 48.66
N ALA A 51 2.02 -20.13 48.83
CA ALA A 51 1.19 -20.51 47.71
C ALA A 51 0.91 -19.23 46.89
N ASP A 52 1.35 -19.24 45.64
CA ASP A 52 1.22 -18.11 44.74
C ASP A 52 -0.28 -17.81 44.56
N GLN A 53 -0.73 -16.69 45.12
CA GLN A 53 -2.14 -16.34 45.13
C GLN A 53 -2.60 -16.07 43.70
N LYS A 54 -3.76 -16.61 43.34
CA LYS A 54 -4.38 -16.41 42.04
C LYS A 54 -5.33 -15.22 42.08
N ALA A 55 -5.42 -14.51 40.98
CA ALA A 55 -6.40 -13.47 40.70
C ALA A 55 -7.33 -13.95 39.59
N ILE A 56 -8.62 -13.63 39.74
CA ILE A 56 -9.65 -13.88 38.72
C ILE A 56 -9.92 -12.55 38.02
N ILE A 57 -9.78 -12.53 36.71
CA ILE A 57 -10.05 -11.38 35.85
C ILE A 57 -11.21 -11.75 34.95
N ASN A 58 -12.35 -11.11 35.16
CA ASN A 58 -13.56 -11.25 34.36
C ASN A 58 -13.58 -10.14 33.29
N VAL A 59 -13.49 -10.54 32.02
CA VAL A 59 -13.56 -9.63 30.87
C VAL A 59 -14.87 -9.90 30.13
N SER A 60 -15.83 -8.99 30.28
CA SER A 60 -17.16 -9.06 29.65
C SER A 60 -17.89 -10.40 29.84
N GLY A 61 -17.70 -11.04 31.01
CA GLY A 61 -18.29 -12.33 31.37
C GLY A 61 -17.33 -13.52 31.25
N GLN A 62 -16.23 -13.40 30.50
CA GLN A 62 -15.23 -14.45 30.36
C GLN A 62 -14.19 -14.35 31.48
N ARG A 63 -14.08 -15.41 32.29
CA ARG A 63 -13.17 -15.47 33.44
C ARG A 63 -11.82 -16.03 33.06
N PHE A 64 -10.78 -15.28 33.40
CA PHE A 64 -9.39 -15.64 33.25
C PHE A 64 -8.74 -15.76 34.62
N GLU A 65 -7.94 -16.80 34.79
CA GLU A 65 -7.19 -17.03 36.03
C GLU A 65 -5.69 -16.82 35.79
N VAL A 66 -5.07 -16.05 36.67
CA VAL A 66 -3.64 -15.72 36.59
C VAL A 66 -3.03 -15.60 37.97
N SER A 67 -1.75 -15.92 38.08
CA SER A 67 -1.00 -15.70 39.30
C SER A 67 -0.77 -14.21 39.56
N LYS A 68 -0.91 -13.77 40.80
CA LYS A 68 -0.52 -12.41 41.22
C LYS A 68 0.96 -12.14 40.97
N SER A 69 1.84 -13.13 41.12
CA SER A 69 3.28 -12.96 40.83
C SER A 69 3.56 -12.67 39.35
N SER A 70 2.77 -13.24 38.42
CA SER A 70 2.86 -12.92 36.99
C SER A 70 2.47 -11.48 36.67
N LEU A 71 1.43 -10.97 37.33
CA LEU A 71 0.99 -9.58 37.17
C LEU A 71 2.03 -8.60 37.73
N ASN A 72 2.51 -8.87 38.95
CA ASN A 72 3.47 -8.03 39.66
C ASN A 72 4.83 -7.91 38.97
N ARG A 73 5.13 -8.76 37.97
CA ARG A 73 6.34 -8.66 37.15
C ARG A 73 6.37 -7.38 36.30
N TYR A 74 5.20 -6.83 35.96
CA TYR A 74 5.08 -5.67 35.08
C TYR A 74 4.34 -4.52 35.77
N PRO A 75 4.90 -3.92 36.83
CA PRO A 75 4.20 -2.95 37.68
C PRO A 75 3.79 -1.65 36.99
N HIS A 76 4.33 -1.36 35.80
CA HIS A 76 3.99 -0.20 34.99
C HIS A 76 2.70 -0.37 34.16
N THR A 77 2.23 -1.61 34.04
CA THR A 77 1.00 -1.94 33.31
C THR A 77 -0.22 -1.80 34.22
N LEU A 78 -1.42 -1.69 33.65
CA LEU A 78 -2.65 -1.55 34.43
C LEU A 78 -2.82 -2.73 35.42
N LEU A 79 -2.70 -3.97 34.94
CA LEU A 79 -2.91 -5.17 35.77
C LEU A 79 -1.75 -5.48 36.71
N GLY A 80 -0.55 -4.94 36.46
CA GLY A 80 0.58 -5.09 37.38
C GLY A 80 0.65 -4.01 38.45
N SER A 81 -0.07 -2.90 38.26
CA SER A 81 -0.13 -1.76 39.19
C SER A 81 -1.27 -1.87 40.19
N ASP A 82 -1.29 -0.96 41.17
CA ASP A 82 -2.40 -0.83 42.14
C ASP A 82 -3.70 -0.32 41.48
N GLU A 83 -3.64 0.23 40.27
CA GLU A 83 -4.83 0.75 39.57
C GLU A 83 -5.87 -0.34 39.26
N LYS A 84 -5.43 -1.60 39.13
CA LYS A 84 -6.34 -2.73 38.98
C LYS A 84 -7.36 -2.82 40.12
N ASP A 85 -7.02 -2.34 41.33
CA ASP A 85 -7.88 -2.46 42.51
C ASP A 85 -9.15 -1.60 42.39
N TYR A 86 -9.15 -0.60 41.52
CA TYR A 86 -10.37 0.14 41.14
C TYR A 86 -11.42 -0.76 40.45
N PHE A 87 -10.97 -1.84 39.81
CA PHE A 87 -11.83 -2.77 39.08
C PHE A 87 -12.19 -4.01 39.90
N TYR A 88 -11.79 -4.08 41.16
CA TYR A 88 -12.02 -5.24 42.01
C TYR A 88 -13.39 -5.20 42.67
N ASP A 89 -14.18 -6.27 42.51
CA ASP A 89 -15.42 -6.48 43.25
C ASP A 89 -15.15 -7.36 44.47
N GLU A 90 -15.22 -6.77 45.67
CA GLU A 90 -15.00 -7.49 46.94
C GLU A 90 -16.05 -8.57 47.22
N ASN A 91 -17.28 -8.42 46.72
CA ASN A 91 -18.35 -9.38 46.98
C ASN A 91 -18.16 -10.68 46.17
N VAL A 92 -17.66 -10.54 44.95
CA VAL A 92 -17.46 -11.67 44.01
C VAL A 92 -16.02 -12.20 44.09
N GLY A 93 -15.06 -11.35 44.49
CA GLY A 93 -13.65 -11.70 44.57
C GLY A 93 -12.94 -11.72 43.22
N GLU A 94 -13.39 -10.90 42.26
CA GLU A 94 -12.82 -10.83 40.90
C GLU A 94 -12.65 -9.39 40.41
N TYR A 95 -11.72 -9.19 39.47
CA TYR A 95 -11.55 -7.92 38.75
C TYR A 95 -12.45 -7.91 37.51
N TYR A 96 -13.23 -6.86 37.28
CA TYR A 96 -14.15 -6.78 36.14
C TYR A 96 -13.73 -5.71 35.11
N PHE A 97 -13.71 -6.11 33.84
CA PHE A 97 -13.42 -5.23 32.70
C PHE A 97 -14.48 -5.41 31.61
N ASP A 98 -15.11 -4.32 31.18
CA ASP A 98 -16.02 -4.28 30.03
C ASP A 98 -15.22 -4.04 28.74
N ARG A 99 -14.50 -5.08 28.31
CA ARG A 99 -13.49 -5.04 27.21
C ARG A 99 -13.57 -6.31 26.35
N ASP A 100 -12.79 -6.38 25.26
CA ASP A 100 -12.79 -7.54 24.37
C ASP A 100 -12.07 -8.76 24.99
N PRO A 101 -12.77 -9.89 25.24
CA PRO A 101 -12.15 -11.05 25.87
C PRO A 101 -11.23 -11.87 24.94
N GLU A 102 -11.41 -11.80 23.61
CA GLU A 102 -10.54 -12.52 22.67
C GLU A 102 -9.17 -11.86 22.59
N ILE A 103 -9.14 -10.53 22.47
CA ILE A 103 -7.87 -9.77 22.50
C ILE A 103 -7.22 -9.88 23.89
N PHE A 104 -8.01 -9.84 24.96
CA PHE A 104 -7.49 -9.98 26.32
C PHE A 104 -6.69 -11.26 26.53
N ARG A 105 -6.99 -12.34 25.80
CA ARG A 105 -6.23 -13.58 25.88
C ARG A 105 -4.75 -13.39 25.47
N HIS A 106 -4.47 -12.47 24.55
CA HIS A 106 -3.12 -12.08 24.14
C HIS A 106 -2.44 -11.18 25.18
N ILE A 107 -3.19 -10.22 25.74
CA ILE A 107 -2.76 -9.40 26.88
C ILE A 107 -2.31 -10.28 28.04
N LEU A 108 -3.10 -11.29 28.40
CA LEU A 108 -2.78 -12.18 29.50
C LEU A 108 -1.56 -13.08 29.21
N THR A 109 -1.35 -13.44 27.94
CA THR A 109 -0.18 -14.22 27.52
C THR A 109 1.13 -13.45 27.75
N TYR A 110 1.11 -12.13 27.58
CA TYR A 110 2.25 -11.26 27.91
C TYR A 110 2.67 -11.40 29.39
N TYR A 111 1.74 -11.36 30.35
CA TYR A 111 2.08 -11.54 31.77
C TYR A 111 2.60 -12.94 32.11
N ARG A 112 2.17 -13.96 31.34
CA ARG A 112 2.57 -15.35 31.56
C ARG A 112 3.95 -15.66 31.02
N CYS A 113 4.23 -15.24 29.78
CA CYS A 113 5.44 -15.64 29.05
C CYS A 113 6.42 -14.50 28.82
N GLY A 114 6.03 -13.25 29.10
CA GLY A 114 6.86 -12.06 29.02
C GLY A 114 7.10 -11.48 27.63
N HIS A 115 6.49 -12.07 26.60
CA HIS A 115 6.58 -11.64 25.22
C HIS A 115 5.17 -11.40 24.71
N LEU A 116 4.97 -10.27 24.02
CA LEU A 116 3.69 -9.95 23.40
C LEU A 116 3.63 -10.57 22.00
N HIS A 117 2.46 -11.11 21.64
CA HIS A 117 2.20 -11.71 20.33
C HIS A 117 1.00 -11.04 19.65
N TYR A 118 1.17 -10.72 18.37
CA TYR A 118 0.14 -10.07 17.56
C TYR A 118 -0.81 -11.10 16.94
N PRO A 119 -2.14 -10.99 17.18
CA PRO A 119 -3.12 -11.86 16.56
C PRO A 119 -3.46 -11.40 15.13
N LYS A 120 -2.95 -12.10 14.12
CA LYS A 120 -3.13 -11.76 12.69
C LYS A 120 -4.59 -11.69 12.18
N LYS A 121 -5.55 -12.23 12.93
CA LYS A 121 -6.97 -12.24 12.55
C LYS A 121 -7.75 -11.06 13.11
N GLU A 122 -7.18 -10.33 14.07
CA GLU A 122 -7.84 -9.22 14.71
C GLU A 122 -7.49 -7.90 14.01
N CYS A 123 -8.37 -6.90 14.16
CA CYS A 123 -8.10 -5.56 13.68
C CYS A 123 -6.92 -4.94 14.46
N VAL A 124 -5.89 -4.48 13.75
CA VAL A 124 -4.70 -3.87 14.36
C VAL A 124 -5.04 -2.67 15.26
N MET A 125 -6.05 -1.86 14.89
CA MET A 125 -6.47 -0.71 15.70
C MET A 125 -7.11 -1.15 17.01
N GLN A 126 -8.01 -2.14 16.96
CA GLN A 126 -8.65 -2.67 18.15
C GLN A 126 -7.62 -3.31 19.08
N TYR A 127 -6.63 -3.99 18.52
CA TYR A 127 -5.52 -4.54 19.28
C TYR A 127 -4.67 -3.43 19.94
N GLU A 128 -4.32 -2.37 19.22
CA GLU A 128 -3.61 -1.21 19.78
C GLU A 128 -4.40 -0.50 20.89
N ASP A 129 -5.72 -0.37 20.74
CA ASP A 129 -6.60 0.22 21.75
C ASP A 129 -6.64 -0.61 23.04
N GLU A 130 -6.60 -1.95 22.93
CA GLU A 130 -6.48 -2.86 24.07
C GLU A 130 -5.09 -2.78 24.72
N LEU A 131 -4.02 -2.77 23.93
CA LEU A 131 -2.66 -2.59 24.46
C LEU A 131 -2.52 -1.26 25.20
N SER A 132 -3.04 -0.18 24.63
CA SER A 132 -3.04 1.16 25.24
C SER A 132 -3.80 1.18 26.56
N TYR A 133 -4.99 0.58 26.60
CA TYR A 133 -5.82 0.50 27.81
C TYR A 133 -5.11 -0.26 28.94
N PHE A 134 -4.52 -1.41 28.65
CA PHE A 134 -3.76 -2.18 29.64
C PHE A 134 -2.34 -1.66 29.89
N ARG A 135 -1.96 -0.56 29.22
CA ARG A 135 -0.64 0.10 29.29
C ARG A 135 0.52 -0.85 28.96
N ILE A 136 0.32 -1.68 27.96
CA ILE A 136 1.39 -2.53 27.40
C ILE A 136 1.90 -1.83 26.15
N ALA A 137 3.19 -1.51 26.16
CA ALA A 137 3.85 -0.86 25.05
C ALA A 137 3.97 -1.85 23.87
N PRO A 138 3.58 -1.50 22.63
CA PRO A 138 3.74 -2.36 21.45
C PRO A 138 5.20 -2.78 21.20
N GLU A 139 6.17 -2.07 21.77
CA GLU A 139 7.60 -2.41 21.74
C GLU A 139 7.92 -3.71 22.49
N ALA A 140 7.00 -4.22 23.31
CA ALA A 140 7.11 -5.53 23.97
C ALA A 140 6.82 -6.71 23.01
N LEU A 141 6.49 -6.43 21.76
CA LEU A 141 6.21 -7.43 20.73
C LEU A 141 7.49 -8.20 20.37
N GLY A 142 7.42 -9.53 20.42
CA GLY A 142 8.55 -10.36 20.06
C GLY A 142 8.83 -10.37 18.55
N ASP A 143 10.08 -10.66 18.18
CA ASP A 143 10.56 -10.71 16.78
C ASP A 143 9.66 -11.54 15.85
N CYS A 144 9.04 -12.61 16.37
CA CYS A 144 8.15 -13.49 15.60
C CYS A 144 6.89 -12.82 15.03
N CYS A 145 6.45 -11.71 15.63
CA CYS A 145 5.19 -11.03 15.28
C CYS A 145 5.40 -9.56 14.89
N TYR A 146 6.62 -9.05 15.03
CA TYR A 146 6.94 -7.64 14.85
C TYR A 146 6.61 -7.14 13.44
N GLU A 147 7.07 -7.86 12.42
CA GLU A 147 6.85 -7.50 11.02
C GLU A 147 5.36 -7.53 10.66
N ASP A 148 4.65 -8.60 11.03
CA ASP A 148 3.21 -8.75 10.71
C ASP A 148 2.37 -7.60 11.29
N TYR A 149 2.70 -7.17 12.52
CA TYR A 149 2.04 -6.05 13.18
C TYR A 149 2.30 -4.73 12.45
N HIS A 150 3.57 -4.45 12.12
CA HIS A 150 3.95 -3.22 11.43
C HIS A 150 3.34 -3.13 10.03
N ASP A 151 3.30 -4.24 9.30
CA ASP A 151 2.64 -4.29 7.99
C ASP A 151 1.13 -4.04 8.10
N SER A 152 0.46 -4.70 9.03
CA SER A 152 -0.98 -4.50 9.26
C SER A 152 -1.29 -3.05 9.64
N LYS A 153 -0.45 -2.45 10.50
CA LYS A 153 -0.60 -1.05 10.94
C LYS A 153 -0.43 -0.07 9.78
N ARG A 154 0.57 -0.31 8.92
CA ARG A 154 0.82 0.51 7.74
C ARG A 154 -0.34 0.41 6.75
N GLU A 155 -0.78 -0.80 6.41
CA GLU A 155 -1.90 -1.02 5.49
C GLU A 155 -3.18 -0.32 5.99
N ASN A 156 -3.50 -0.48 7.27
CA ASN A 156 -4.69 0.16 7.83
C ASN A 156 -4.57 1.70 7.84
N SER A 157 -3.39 2.24 8.12
CA SER A 157 -3.15 3.69 8.02
C SER A 157 -3.30 4.22 6.59
N GLU A 158 -2.83 3.48 5.59
CA GLU A 158 -2.99 3.84 4.18
C GLU A 158 -4.48 3.90 3.80
N ARG A 159 -5.26 2.87 4.18
CA ARG A 159 -6.72 2.82 3.94
C ARG A 159 -7.48 3.96 4.59
N LEU A 160 -7.13 4.31 5.85
CA LEU A 160 -7.75 5.44 6.54
C LEU A 160 -7.42 6.78 5.88
N LEU A 161 -6.23 6.93 5.30
CA LEU A 161 -5.85 8.14 4.56
C LEU A 161 -6.64 8.27 3.25
N GLU A 162 -6.84 7.16 2.54
CA GLU A 162 -7.67 7.10 1.33
C GLU A 162 -9.15 7.42 1.62
N GLU A 163 -9.74 6.86 2.68
CA GLU A 163 -11.11 7.18 3.06
C GLU A 163 -11.26 8.67 3.42
N LYS A 164 -10.25 9.23 4.09
CA LYS A 164 -10.22 10.63 4.50
C LYS A 164 -10.01 11.59 3.32
N SER A 165 -9.30 11.18 2.26
CA SER A 165 -9.20 11.99 1.05
C SER A 165 -10.54 12.02 0.30
N VAL A 166 -11.20 10.88 0.14
CA VAL A 166 -12.52 10.78 -0.52
C VAL A 166 -13.59 11.61 0.20
N THR A 167 -13.67 11.53 1.53
CA THR A 167 -14.65 12.29 2.31
C THR A 167 -14.38 13.80 2.33
N LYS A 168 -13.11 14.22 2.32
CA LYS A 168 -12.75 15.63 2.15
C LYS A 168 -13.19 16.16 0.79
N GLU A 169 -12.99 15.40 -0.28
CA GLU A 169 -13.42 15.82 -1.63
C GLU A 169 -14.95 15.93 -1.76
N ALA A 170 -15.71 15.07 -1.08
CA ALA A 170 -17.18 15.11 -1.11
C ALA A 170 -17.79 16.27 -0.29
N SER A 171 -17.10 16.76 0.74
CA SER A 171 -17.58 17.85 1.60
C SER A 171 -17.26 19.25 1.07
N ASP A 172 -16.33 19.35 0.13
CA ASP A 172 -15.83 20.61 -0.44
C ASP A 172 -16.40 20.90 -1.84
N ILE A 173 -17.67 20.56 -2.12
CA ILE A 173 -18.29 20.82 -3.44
C ILE A 173 -18.25 22.34 -3.71
N PRO A 174 -17.42 22.83 -4.66
CA PRO A 174 -17.22 24.24 -4.82
C PRO A 174 -18.43 24.89 -5.50
N LYS A 175 -18.87 26.04 -4.99
CA LYS A 175 -19.98 26.82 -5.60
C LYS A 175 -19.56 27.46 -6.93
N ASP A 176 -18.28 27.72 -7.11
CA ASP A 176 -17.75 28.43 -8.28
C ASP A 176 -17.55 27.49 -9.48
N PHE A 177 -18.02 27.93 -10.65
CA PHE A 177 -17.87 27.17 -11.91
C PHE A 177 -16.41 26.82 -12.21
N ARG A 178 -15.48 27.75 -11.96
CA ARG A 178 -14.03 27.55 -12.19
C ARG A 178 -13.47 26.41 -11.36
N SER A 179 -13.86 26.35 -10.09
CA SER A 179 -13.39 25.31 -9.18
C SER A 179 -14.04 23.97 -9.52
N ARG A 180 -15.34 23.95 -9.84
CA ARG A 180 -16.00 22.75 -10.38
C ARG A 180 -15.33 22.23 -11.66
N LEU A 181 -14.93 23.12 -12.56
CA LEU A 181 -14.22 22.77 -13.78
C LEU A 181 -12.84 22.18 -13.47
N TRP A 182 -12.11 22.73 -12.49
CA TRP A 182 -10.83 22.18 -12.03
C TRP A 182 -10.98 20.76 -11.49
N HIS A 183 -11.94 20.53 -10.60
CA HIS A 183 -12.22 19.20 -10.06
C HIS A 183 -12.69 18.21 -11.13
N ALA A 184 -13.43 18.69 -12.15
CA ALA A 184 -13.85 17.84 -13.26
C ALA A 184 -12.69 17.37 -14.15
N PHE A 185 -11.57 18.10 -14.21
CA PHE A 185 -10.37 17.68 -14.93
C PHE A 185 -9.46 16.77 -14.11
N GLU A 186 -9.38 16.97 -12.79
CA GLU A 186 -8.50 16.19 -11.92
C GLU A 186 -9.14 14.84 -11.53
N ASN A 187 -10.45 14.84 -11.24
CA ASN A 187 -11.16 13.69 -10.70
C ASN A 187 -12.32 13.29 -11.64
N PRO A 188 -12.15 12.28 -12.50
CA PRO A 188 -13.20 11.87 -13.43
C PRO A 188 -14.47 11.39 -12.72
N GLU A 189 -14.35 10.86 -11.50
CA GLU A 189 -15.48 10.36 -10.70
C GLU A 189 -16.28 11.49 -10.00
N PHE A 190 -15.79 12.73 -10.03
CA PHE A 190 -16.42 13.85 -9.32
C PHE A 190 -17.81 14.22 -9.86
N SER A 191 -18.03 14.07 -11.17
CA SER A 191 -19.33 14.38 -11.78
C SER A 191 -19.50 13.71 -13.14
N THR A 192 -20.74 13.54 -13.60
CA THR A 192 -21.01 13.04 -14.96
C THR A 192 -20.34 13.90 -16.03
N THR A 193 -20.22 15.22 -15.84
CA THR A 193 -19.48 16.11 -16.75
C THR A 193 -17.98 15.76 -16.78
N ALA A 194 -17.38 15.45 -15.64
CA ALA A 194 -15.98 15.03 -15.53
C ALA A 194 -15.75 13.72 -16.30
N ILE A 195 -16.64 12.74 -16.14
CA ILE A 195 -16.62 11.47 -16.87
C ILE A 195 -16.67 11.70 -18.39
N VAL A 196 -17.58 12.57 -18.86
CA VAL A 196 -17.71 12.88 -20.29
C VAL A 196 -16.44 13.53 -20.83
N ILE A 197 -15.90 14.53 -20.13
CA ILE A 197 -14.65 15.19 -20.52
C ILE A 197 -13.52 14.14 -20.61
N TYR A 198 -13.38 13.31 -19.59
CA TYR A 198 -12.37 12.25 -19.54
C TYR A 198 -12.41 11.32 -20.77
N TYR A 199 -13.59 10.81 -21.13
CA TYR A 199 -13.71 9.92 -22.29
C TYR A 199 -13.51 10.63 -23.62
N VAL A 200 -13.98 11.87 -23.76
CA VAL A 200 -13.78 12.66 -24.99
C VAL A 200 -12.29 12.96 -25.19
N THR A 201 -11.61 13.45 -24.16
CA THR A 201 -10.16 13.69 -24.18
C THR A 201 -9.40 12.40 -24.52
N GLY A 202 -9.71 11.29 -23.84
CA GLY A 202 -9.07 9.99 -24.09
C GLY A 202 -9.27 9.49 -25.53
N PHE A 203 -10.46 9.71 -26.11
CA PHE A 203 -10.73 9.36 -27.51
C PHE A 203 -9.84 10.15 -28.48
N PHE A 204 -9.71 11.46 -28.32
CA PHE A 204 -8.87 12.27 -29.21
C PHE A 204 -7.38 11.97 -29.05
N ILE A 205 -6.91 11.65 -27.84
CA ILE A 205 -5.55 11.14 -27.61
C ILE A 205 -5.31 9.84 -28.38
N ALA A 206 -6.26 8.90 -28.32
CA ALA A 206 -6.14 7.65 -29.06
C ALA A 206 -6.08 7.92 -30.58
N VAL A 207 -6.98 8.75 -31.10
CA VAL A 207 -7.02 9.13 -32.52
C VAL A 207 -5.70 9.80 -32.95
N SER A 208 -5.15 10.73 -32.17
CA SER A 208 -3.88 11.39 -32.53
C SER A 208 -2.71 10.42 -32.51
N VAL A 209 -2.65 9.49 -31.56
CA VAL A 209 -1.61 8.46 -31.51
C VAL A 209 -1.72 7.53 -32.71
N PHE A 210 -2.93 7.07 -33.04
CA PHE A 210 -3.15 6.24 -34.23
C PHE A 210 -2.79 6.99 -35.51
N ALA A 211 -3.17 8.26 -35.65
CA ALA A 211 -2.83 9.07 -36.81
C ALA A 211 -1.30 9.19 -36.98
N ASN A 212 -0.58 9.55 -35.92
CA ASN A 212 0.89 9.63 -35.92
C ASN A 212 1.54 8.29 -36.31
N ILE A 213 1.04 7.17 -35.80
CA ILE A 213 1.53 5.84 -36.19
C ILE A 213 1.25 5.61 -37.68
N THR A 214 0.02 5.86 -38.12
CA THR A 214 -0.37 5.61 -39.52
C THR A 214 0.35 6.53 -40.50
N GLU A 215 0.73 7.74 -40.11
CA GLU A 215 1.47 8.66 -40.96
C GLU A 215 2.84 8.08 -41.36
N THR A 216 3.48 7.34 -40.45
CA THR A 216 4.83 6.78 -40.61
C THR A 216 4.90 5.45 -41.35
N ILE A 217 3.79 4.69 -41.45
CA ILE A 217 3.78 3.37 -42.10
C ILE A 217 3.65 3.48 -43.63
N PRO A 218 4.20 2.52 -44.41
CA PRO A 218 4.06 2.50 -45.86
C PRO A 218 2.61 2.20 -46.28
N CYS A 219 2.06 3.00 -47.20
CA CYS A 219 0.63 2.97 -47.57
C CYS A 219 0.25 1.94 -48.65
N GLY A 220 1.00 0.84 -48.73
CA GLY A 220 0.84 -0.19 -49.76
C GLY A 220 1.49 0.16 -51.11
N PRO A 221 1.56 -0.80 -52.03
CA PRO A 221 2.19 -0.60 -53.34
C PRO A 221 1.26 0.16 -54.30
N GLU A 222 1.75 1.27 -54.86
CA GLU A 222 1.08 1.94 -55.98
C GLU A 222 1.45 1.30 -57.33
N PRO A 223 0.51 1.20 -58.28
CA PRO A 223 0.82 0.74 -59.64
C PRO A 223 1.79 1.73 -60.32
N GLY A 224 3.03 1.28 -60.58
CA GLY A 224 4.00 2.02 -61.38
C GLY A 224 5.13 2.74 -60.64
N LEU A 225 5.23 2.64 -59.30
CA LEU A 225 6.32 3.23 -58.52
C LEU A 225 7.14 2.17 -57.77
N LEU A 226 8.45 2.10 -58.01
CA LEU A 226 9.37 1.14 -57.36
C LEU A 226 9.61 1.39 -55.86
N LYS A 227 9.17 2.54 -55.32
CA LYS A 227 9.39 2.95 -53.92
C LYS A 227 8.06 3.11 -53.20
N GLN A 228 7.85 2.35 -52.12
CA GLN A 228 6.70 2.53 -51.23
C GLN A 228 6.80 3.90 -50.53
N ARG A 229 5.71 4.65 -50.54
CA ARG A 229 5.60 5.94 -49.83
C ARG A 229 4.87 5.73 -48.50
N ALA A 230 5.20 6.58 -47.52
CA ALA A 230 4.47 6.62 -46.26
C ALA A 230 3.04 7.11 -46.50
N CYS A 231 2.11 6.76 -45.62
CA CYS A 231 0.72 7.22 -45.73
C CYS A 231 0.59 8.73 -45.60
N GLY A 232 1.42 9.37 -44.79
CA GLY A 232 1.47 10.83 -44.68
C GLY A 232 1.72 11.50 -46.03
N ASP A 233 2.66 10.98 -46.83
CA ASP A 233 2.98 11.52 -48.16
C ASP A 233 1.86 11.31 -49.19
N ARG A 234 1.02 10.29 -48.98
CA ARG A 234 -0.09 9.95 -49.89
C ARG A 234 -1.34 10.78 -49.60
N TYR A 235 -1.66 10.97 -48.32
CA TYR A 235 -2.88 11.61 -47.85
C TYR A 235 -2.58 12.88 -47.04
N VAL A 236 -1.73 13.75 -47.59
CA VAL A 236 -1.22 14.96 -46.93
C VAL A 236 -2.37 15.83 -46.39
N ASP A 237 -3.40 16.10 -47.19
CA ASP A 237 -4.52 16.96 -46.79
C ASP A 237 -5.38 16.33 -45.67
N ALA A 238 -5.51 15.00 -45.66
CA ALA A 238 -6.30 14.30 -44.66
C ALA A 238 -5.59 14.27 -43.30
N PHE A 239 -4.29 13.95 -43.29
CA PHE A 239 -3.46 13.99 -42.08
C PHE A 239 -3.33 15.41 -41.55
N PHE A 240 -3.07 16.39 -42.42
CA PHE A 240 -3.02 17.80 -42.00
C PHE A 240 -4.33 18.27 -41.37
N CYS A 241 -5.49 17.91 -41.95
CA CYS A 241 -6.79 18.26 -41.37
C CYS A 241 -7.01 17.58 -40.01
N LEU A 242 -6.62 16.31 -39.87
CA LEU A 242 -6.75 15.56 -38.63
C LEU A 242 -5.85 16.15 -37.54
N ASP A 243 -4.57 16.37 -37.83
CA ASP A 243 -3.61 16.94 -36.89
C ASP A 243 -4.03 18.33 -36.44
N THR A 244 -4.50 19.16 -37.37
CA THR A 244 -5.04 20.48 -37.06
C THR A 244 -6.22 20.38 -36.09
N ALA A 245 -7.16 19.46 -36.34
CA ALA A 245 -8.31 19.26 -35.45
C ALA A 245 -7.91 18.79 -34.05
N CYS A 246 -7.01 17.80 -33.95
CA CYS A 246 -6.48 17.30 -32.69
C CYS A 246 -5.74 18.38 -31.89
N VAL A 247 -4.88 19.15 -32.54
CA VAL A 247 -4.12 20.25 -31.91
C VAL A 247 -5.07 21.34 -31.41
N VAL A 248 -6.10 21.73 -32.19
CA VAL A 248 -7.09 22.72 -31.74
C VAL A 248 -7.81 22.24 -30.47
N ILE A 249 -8.20 20.97 -30.41
CA ILE A 249 -8.88 20.38 -29.24
C ILE A 249 -7.95 20.36 -28.03
N PHE A 250 -6.72 19.88 -28.17
CA PHE A 250 -5.75 19.86 -27.07
C PHE A 250 -5.38 21.27 -26.60
N THR A 251 -5.29 22.25 -27.50
CA THR A 251 -5.08 23.65 -27.12
C THR A 251 -6.26 24.20 -26.31
N ILE A 252 -7.50 23.93 -26.73
CA ILE A 252 -8.70 24.35 -25.98
C ILE A 252 -8.73 23.69 -24.60
N GLU A 253 -8.45 22.39 -24.54
CA GLU A 253 -8.40 21.61 -23.30
C GLU A 253 -7.34 22.15 -22.34
N TYR A 254 -6.13 22.39 -22.85
CA TYR A 254 -5.03 22.97 -22.09
C TYR A 254 -5.39 24.37 -21.56
N CYS A 255 -5.97 25.23 -22.40
CA CYS A 255 -6.44 26.55 -21.98
C CYS A 255 -7.53 26.46 -20.90
N ALA A 256 -8.46 25.51 -21.02
CA ALA A 256 -9.50 25.27 -20.02
C ALA A 256 -8.91 24.81 -18.69
N ARG A 257 -7.93 23.89 -18.69
CA ARG A 257 -7.19 23.48 -17.48
C ARG A 257 -6.44 24.64 -16.84
N MET A 258 -5.75 25.45 -17.65
CA MET A 258 -5.02 26.62 -17.16
C MET A 258 -5.94 27.72 -16.60
N TYR A 259 -7.15 27.90 -17.15
CA TYR A 259 -8.16 28.79 -16.58
C TYR A 259 -8.70 28.26 -15.24
N ALA A 260 -8.99 26.96 -15.18
CA ALA A 260 -9.53 26.29 -14.00
C ALA A 260 -8.53 26.26 -12.83
N ALA A 261 -7.23 26.12 -13.13
CA ALA A 261 -6.15 25.96 -12.15
C ALA A 261 -6.13 27.07 -11.08
N PRO A 262 -6.07 26.73 -9.77
CA PRO A 262 -6.07 27.71 -8.70
C PRO A 262 -4.86 28.66 -8.77
N ASN A 263 -3.69 28.12 -9.12
CA ASN A 263 -2.47 28.89 -9.40
C ASN A 263 -1.90 28.50 -10.76
N ARG A 264 -2.04 29.40 -11.74
CA ARG A 264 -1.70 29.17 -13.15
C ARG A 264 -0.20 28.97 -13.39
N TRP A 265 0.64 29.71 -12.67
CA TRP A 265 2.09 29.60 -12.77
C TRP A 265 2.58 28.27 -12.21
N LYS A 266 2.02 27.86 -11.06
CA LYS A 266 2.31 26.54 -10.51
C LYS A 266 1.86 25.43 -11.46
N PHE A 267 0.66 25.57 -12.04
CA PHE A 267 0.12 24.62 -13.01
C PHE A 267 1.00 24.50 -14.26
N PHE A 268 1.45 25.62 -14.84
CA PHE A 268 2.28 25.61 -16.05
C PHE A 268 3.55 24.75 -15.91
N ILE A 269 4.12 24.70 -14.70
CA ILE A 269 5.37 24.00 -14.38
C ILE A 269 5.12 22.53 -13.97
N THR A 270 3.87 22.08 -13.82
CA THR A 270 3.59 20.67 -13.47
C THR A 270 3.92 19.74 -14.64
N VAL A 271 4.34 18.51 -14.32
CA VAL A 271 4.66 17.49 -15.33
C VAL A 271 3.48 17.23 -16.27
N MET A 272 2.26 17.16 -15.75
CA MET A 272 1.05 16.94 -16.55
C MET A 272 0.81 18.09 -17.55
N SER A 273 0.96 19.35 -17.11
CA SER A 273 0.85 20.53 -17.99
C SER A 273 1.94 20.57 -19.05
N ILE A 274 3.17 20.17 -18.72
CA ILE A 274 4.29 20.14 -19.68
C ILE A 274 4.02 19.13 -20.79
N ILE A 275 3.47 17.96 -20.46
CA ILE A 275 3.10 16.93 -21.45
C ILE A 275 2.09 17.50 -22.46
N ASP A 276 1.04 18.17 -21.98
CA ASP A 276 0.03 18.80 -22.85
C ASP A 276 0.66 19.82 -23.81
N VAL A 277 1.59 20.66 -23.33
CA VAL A 277 2.29 21.66 -24.17
C VAL A 277 3.18 20.98 -25.20
N VAL A 278 3.97 19.98 -24.79
CA VAL A 278 4.88 19.25 -25.69
C VAL A 278 4.10 18.50 -26.78
N ALA A 279 2.88 18.04 -26.50
CA ALA A 279 2.04 17.35 -27.48
C ALA A 279 1.60 18.25 -28.64
N ILE A 280 1.33 19.54 -28.40
CA ILE A 280 0.86 20.49 -29.43
C ILE A 280 1.99 21.31 -30.07
N LEU A 281 3.12 21.45 -29.37
CA LEU A 281 4.22 22.35 -29.76
C LEU A 281 4.81 22.07 -31.16
N PRO A 282 5.07 20.82 -31.59
CA PRO A 282 5.68 20.54 -32.89
C PRO A 282 4.85 21.10 -34.07
N PHE A 283 3.52 21.02 -33.97
CA PHE A 283 2.61 21.53 -35.00
C PHE A 283 2.69 23.05 -35.11
N TYR A 284 2.66 23.77 -33.98
CA TYR A 284 2.79 25.23 -33.97
C TYR A 284 4.16 25.70 -34.47
N ILE A 285 5.24 24.99 -34.12
CA ILE A 285 6.58 25.26 -34.64
C ILE A 285 6.62 25.08 -36.17
N GLY A 286 5.99 24.01 -36.68
CA GLY A 286 5.88 23.75 -38.11
C GLY A 286 5.12 24.84 -38.87
N LEU A 287 4.11 25.45 -38.24
CA LEU A 287 3.33 26.56 -38.81
C LEU A 287 4.06 27.92 -38.71
N LEU A 288 4.83 28.14 -37.63
CA LEU A 288 5.59 29.37 -37.38
C LEU A 288 6.89 29.44 -38.17
N MET A 289 7.47 28.30 -38.56
CA MET A 289 8.59 28.29 -39.51
C MET A 289 8.03 28.59 -40.91
N PRO A 290 8.25 29.81 -41.46
CA PRO A 290 7.84 30.09 -42.83
C PRO A 290 8.53 29.09 -43.74
N ASP A 291 7.73 28.41 -44.56
CA ASP A 291 8.22 27.65 -45.68
C ASP A 291 9.07 28.60 -46.56
N ASN A 292 10.40 28.52 -46.42
CA ASN A 292 11.32 28.81 -47.52
C ASN A 292 11.18 27.76 -48.65
N LYS A 293 10.05 27.02 -48.68
CA LYS A 293 9.66 26.07 -49.71
C LYS A 293 8.82 26.73 -50.81
N VAL A 294 9.22 27.94 -51.24
CA VAL A 294 9.04 28.34 -52.65
C VAL A 294 10.17 27.78 -53.53
N SER A 295 11.24 27.22 -52.96
CA SER A 295 12.44 26.82 -53.73
C SER A 295 12.75 25.32 -53.80
N GLU A 296 12.11 24.43 -53.01
CA GLU A 296 12.51 23.00 -53.00
C GLU A 296 11.47 22.01 -53.54
N LYS A 297 10.17 22.35 -53.58
CA LYS A 297 9.16 21.52 -54.27
C LYS A 297 8.94 21.89 -55.74
N ARG A 298 9.66 22.89 -56.26
CA ARG A 298 9.68 23.28 -57.69
C ARG A 298 11.05 23.16 -58.38
N PHE A 299 12.07 22.60 -57.71
CA PHE A 299 13.39 22.38 -58.32
C PHE A 299 13.70 20.92 -58.69
N THR A 300 12.86 19.95 -58.31
CA THR A 300 13.02 18.54 -58.70
C THR A 300 12.18 18.12 -59.93
N THR A 301 11.43 19.03 -60.55
CA THR A 301 10.59 18.73 -61.73
C THR A 301 10.93 19.55 -62.98
N THR A 302 12.04 20.30 -63.00
CA THR A 302 12.50 21.02 -64.21
C THR A 302 13.99 20.88 -64.52
N GLY A 303 14.68 19.92 -63.89
CA GLY A 303 16.12 19.65 -64.09
C GLY A 303 16.48 18.45 -64.96
N PHE A 304 15.53 17.86 -65.70
CA PHE A 304 15.80 16.67 -66.54
C PHE A 304 15.07 16.69 -67.90
N VAL A 305 14.98 17.86 -68.54
CA VAL A 305 14.75 17.94 -70.00
C VAL A 305 15.58 19.10 -70.54
N SER A 306 16.87 18.88 -70.80
CA SER A 306 17.65 19.57 -71.85
C SER A 306 19.12 19.18 -71.75
N SER A 307 19.47 17.95 -72.18
CA SER A 307 20.78 17.69 -72.80
C SER A 307 20.82 16.29 -73.44
N ARG A 308 20.07 16.09 -74.51
CA ARG A 308 20.36 15.08 -75.54
C ARG A 308 19.90 15.61 -76.89
N ASN A 309 20.73 16.47 -77.47
CA ASN A 309 20.82 16.67 -78.92
C ASN A 309 22.06 17.52 -79.23
N ASN A 310 23.24 16.89 -79.24
CA ASN A 310 24.25 17.14 -80.27
C ASN A 310 25.39 16.14 -80.19
N GLN A 311 25.27 15.04 -80.93
CA GLN A 311 26.42 14.28 -81.44
C GLN A 311 25.94 13.36 -82.58
N LYS A 312 25.70 13.96 -83.73
CA LYS A 312 25.79 13.34 -85.06
C LYS A 312 26.19 14.43 -86.06
N SER A 313 27.49 14.60 -86.26
CA SER A 313 28.12 14.71 -87.56
C SER A 313 29.61 14.52 -87.43
#